data_AF-A0ABD2UG84-F1
#
_entry.id   AF-A0ABD2UG84-F1
#
_cell.length_a   1.000
_cell.length_b   1.000
_cell.length_c   1.000
_cell.angle_alpha   90.00
_cell.angle_beta   90.00
_cell.angle_gamma   90.00
#
_symmetry.space_group_name_H-M   'P 1'
#
loop_
_entity.id
_entity.type
_entity.pdbx_description
1 polymer ?
#
loop_
_entity_poly.entity_id
_entity_poly.type
_entity_poly.pdbx_seq_one_letter_code
_entity_poly.pdbx_strand_id
1 'polypeptide(L)'
;IEIVPKRFIVECRMEVLRGRVHFFPFSTHSTYFSIRARASFKVQQGNDPFFQAAIERASLRFRESHSPDPLLIDPYVGCLLPCNSVEDMDQELHPYCLATRFIDDKLLETMQSTDGLKQVVLLTDGLDTRPYRLNWPTSTLVFDICPEKVFRGALQKLQAYPYGTTVDDIDAGAKIPRGCMSFHVPSESFDVENILCSKGFSGTRPSIWAFQGLPVVNLESFKDILSTVSNLAMKGCLFLGELPVWLAEMDVGDHVGDLSAIKKWLDDLFMSYGFRVKMIEYDEVARNLRQDSAKRVSEVSTSILFVAEHLRFSDDQMETWRTEFQRIEEEGDEEGFEEL
;
A
#
# COMPACT_ATOMS: atom_id res chain seq x y z
N ILE A 1 13.56 3.73 45.34
CA ILE A 1 12.31 4.11 44.66
C ILE A 1 12.60 5.39 43.90
N GLU A 2 12.96 5.25 42.63
CA GLU A 2 12.63 6.17 41.54
C GLU A 2 13.18 5.54 40.26
N ILE A 3 12.28 5.29 39.32
CA ILE A 3 12.50 4.67 38.02
C ILE A 3 12.35 5.81 37.02
N VAL A 4 13.37 6.07 36.21
CA VAL A 4 13.31 6.96 35.02
C VAL A 4 14.15 6.32 33.90
N PRO A 5 13.69 6.32 32.63
CA PRO A 5 14.00 5.27 31.66
C PRO A 5 15.26 5.55 30.81
N LYS A 6 15.94 4.46 30.42
CA LYS A 6 17.03 4.46 29.45
C LYS A 6 16.52 4.93 28.07
N ARG A 7 17.07 6.04 27.58
CA ARG A 7 17.04 6.43 26.16
C ARG A 7 17.68 5.31 25.34
N PHE A 8 16.96 4.76 24.37
CA PHE A 8 17.54 3.97 23.30
C PHE A 8 18.33 4.92 22.39
N ILE A 9 19.65 4.88 22.51
CA ILE A 9 20.58 5.48 21.55
C ILE A 9 20.64 4.51 20.38
N VAL A 10 20.29 4.99 19.19
CA VAL A 10 20.57 4.31 17.93
C VAL A 10 22.09 4.33 17.76
N GLU A 11 22.75 3.18 17.85
CA GLU A 11 24.18 3.03 17.57
C GLU A 11 24.44 3.28 16.07
N CYS A 12 24.65 4.53 15.69
CA CYS A 12 25.57 4.83 14.59
C CYS A 12 26.98 4.53 15.11
N ARG A 13 27.63 3.53 14.53
CA ARG A 13 29.02 3.20 14.85
C ARG A 13 29.95 4.29 14.29
N MET A 14 30.13 5.37 15.06
CA MET A 14 31.13 6.41 14.82
C MET A 14 32.44 6.00 15.49
N GLU A 15 33.44 5.58 14.72
CA GLU A 15 34.83 5.48 15.22
C GLU A 15 35.56 6.79 14.92
N VAL A 16 35.79 7.60 15.97
CA VAL A 16 36.60 8.81 15.89
C VAL A 16 38.06 8.44 16.11
N LEU A 17 38.84 8.32 15.03
CA LEU A 17 40.29 8.24 15.10
C LEU A 17 40.91 9.51 14.49
N ARG A 18 41.48 10.35 15.36
CA ARG A 18 42.40 11.47 15.04
C ARG A 18 41.91 12.46 13.96
N GLY A 19 40.76 13.10 14.19
CA GLY A 19 40.44 14.39 13.56
C GLY A 19 40.20 14.35 12.04
N ARG A 20 39.94 13.19 11.45
CA ARG A 20 39.41 13.06 10.08
C ARG A 20 38.22 12.11 10.11
N VAL A 21 37.06 12.57 9.65
CA VAL A 21 35.90 11.72 9.43
C VAL A 21 36.19 10.86 8.20
N HIS A 22 36.53 9.60 8.41
CA HIS A 22 36.64 8.64 7.32
C HIS A 22 35.25 8.06 7.04
N PHE A 23 34.59 8.59 6.01
CA PHE A 23 33.46 7.91 5.40
C PHE A 23 33.97 6.64 4.72
N PHE A 24 33.59 5.48 5.26
CA PHE A 24 33.70 4.25 4.47
C PHE A 24 32.71 4.38 3.31
N PRO A 25 33.15 4.27 2.05
CA PRO A 25 32.22 4.23 0.93
C PRO A 25 31.38 2.96 1.10
N PHE A 26 30.12 3.11 1.49
CA PHE A 26 29.14 2.13 1.07
C PHE A 26 29.12 2.23 -0.45
N SER A 27 29.60 1.16 -1.10
CA SER A 27 29.53 0.99 -2.53
C SER A 27 28.13 1.38 -2.98
N THR A 28 28.03 2.48 -3.74
CA THR A 28 26.86 2.83 -4.53
C THR A 28 26.77 1.83 -5.67
N HIS A 29 26.49 0.57 -5.35
CA HIS A 29 25.69 -0.22 -6.26
C HIS A 29 24.27 0.24 -6.02
N SER A 30 23.81 1.17 -6.85
CA SER A 30 22.41 1.27 -7.22
C SER A 30 22.04 -0.08 -7.83
N THR A 31 21.78 -1.06 -6.97
CA THR A 31 21.05 -2.26 -7.36
C THR A 31 19.65 -1.76 -7.58
N TYR A 32 19.32 -1.48 -8.85
CA TYR A 32 17.95 -1.34 -9.32
C TYR A 32 17.17 -2.55 -8.78
N PHE A 33 16.38 -2.33 -7.72
CA PHE A 33 15.64 -3.39 -7.05
C PHE A 33 14.35 -3.61 -7.82
N SER A 34 14.37 -4.66 -8.64
CA SER A 34 13.21 -5.20 -9.31
C SER A 34 12.26 -5.76 -8.26
N ILE A 35 10.97 -5.39 -8.32
CA ILE A 35 9.92 -6.33 -7.92
C ILE A 35 10.10 -7.51 -8.87
N ARG A 36 10.77 -8.58 -8.43
CA ARG A 36 11.16 -9.71 -9.28
C ARG A 36 9.92 -10.56 -9.57
N ALA A 37 9.04 -10.04 -10.41
CA ALA A 37 8.12 -10.85 -11.17
C ALA A 37 8.91 -11.55 -12.30
N ARG A 38 9.58 -12.67 -11.99
CA ARG A 38 9.82 -13.72 -13.00
C ARG A 38 8.49 -14.40 -13.30
N ALA A 39 7.56 -13.64 -13.85
CA ALA A 39 6.41 -14.15 -14.56
C ALA A 39 6.45 -13.47 -15.93
N SER A 40 6.97 -14.19 -16.94
CA SER A 40 6.62 -13.86 -18.32
C SER A 40 5.10 -14.01 -18.45
N PHE A 41 4.38 -12.89 -18.27
CA PHE A 41 2.93 -12.82 -18.36
C PHE A 41 2.47 -13.00 -19.81
N LYS A 42 2.44 -14.24 -20.29
CA LYS A 42 1.61 -14.62 -21.45
C LYS A 42 0.22 -14.99 -20.95
N VAL A 43 -0.60 -13.98 -20.66
CA VAL A 43 -1.99 -14.19 -20.25
C VAL A 43 -2.80 -14.65 -21.47
N GLN A 44 -3.10 -15.95 -21.56
CA GLN A 44 -4.23 -16.46 -22.34
C GLN A 44 -5.52 -16.17 -21.56
N GLN A 45 -6.50 -15.52 -22.17
CA GLN A 45 -7.77 -15.19 -21.51
C GLN A 45 -8.47 -16.47 -21.03
N GLY A 46 -8.84 -16.53 -19.74
CA GLY A 46 -9.68 -17.56 -19.15
C GLY A 46 -9.10 -18.26 -17.91
N ASN A 47 -7.80 -18.55 -17.89
CA ASN A 47 -7.17 -19.44 -16.89
C ASN A 47 -6.09 -18.78 -16.01
N ASP A 48 -5.98 -17.44 -16.00
CA ASP A 48 -5.02 -16.76 -15.12
C ASP A 48 -5.56 -16.74 -13.67
N PRO A 49 -4.92 -17.43 -12.72
CA PRO A 49 -5.41 -17.50 -11.33
C PRO A 49 -5.45 -16.13 -10.66
N PHE A 50 -4.56 -15.19 -11.02
CA PHE A 50 -4.56 -13.85 -10.44
C PHE A 50 -5.72 -13.00 -10.96
N PHE A 51 -6.07 -13.16 -12.24
CA PHE A 51 -7.24 -12.51 -12.80
C PHE A 51 -8.53 -13.07 -12.18
N GLN A 52 -8.61 -14.40 -11.99
CA GLN A 52 -9.77 -15.00 -11.31
C GLN A 52 -9.90 -14.49 -9.87
N ALA A 53 -8.81 -14.45 -9.10
CA ALA A 53 -8.82 -13.88 -7.75
C ALA A 53 -9.24 -12.39 -7.73
N ALA A 54 -8.86 -11.61 -8.74
CA ALA A 54 -9.31 -10.23 -8.88
C ALA A 54 -10.83 -10.14 -9.09
N ILE A 55 -11.38 -11.00 -9.97
CA ILE A 55 -12.83 -11.07 -10.24
C ILE A 55 -13.60 -11.55 -9.01
N GLU A 56 -13.09 -12.53 -8.27
CA GLU A 56 -13.66 -12.99 -7.00
C GLU A 56 -13.72 -11.85 -5.96
N ARG A 57 -12.63 -11.10 -5.79
CA ARG A 57 -12.62 -9.95 -4.87
C ARG A 57 -13.55 -8.82 -5.32
N ALA A 58 -13.63 -8.57 -6.62
CA ALA A 58 -14.61 -7.64 -7.18
C ALA A 58 -16.06 -8.10 -6.93
N SER A 59 -16.34 -9.40 -7.06
CA SER A 59 -17.69 -9.94 -6.81
C SER A 59 -18.09 -9.82 -5.34
N LEU A 60 -17.14 -10.01 -4.41
CA LEU A 60 -17.37 -9.76 -2.97
C LEU A 60 -17.78 -8.30 -2.70
N ARG A 61 -17.09 -7.32 -3.31
CA ARG A 61 -17.46 -5.89 -3.19
C ARG A 61 -18.83 -5.60 -3.80
N PHE A 62 -19.15 -6.24 -4.94
CA PHE A 62 -20.45 -6.11 -5.58
C PHE A 62 -21.58 -6.64 -4.70
N ARG A 63 -21.42 -7.84 -4.13
CA ARG A 63 -22.40 -8.44 -3.19
C ARG A 63 -22.58 -7.57 -1.95
N GLU A 64 -21.49 -7.09 -1.34
CA GLU A 64 -21.56 -6.21 -0.16
C GLU A 64 -22.30 -4.91 -0.47
N SER A 65 -22.08 -4.31 -1.64
CA SER A 65 -22.76 -3.09 -2.06
C SER A 65 -24.28 -3.26 -2.23
N HIS A 66 -24.75 -4.50 -2.46
CA HIS A 66 -26.17 -4.84 -2.60
C HIS A 66 -26.76 -5.47 -1.32
N SER A 67 -25.97 -5.55 -0.24
CA SER A 67 -26.47 -5.98 1.07
C SER A 67 -27.54 -4.99 1.58
N PRO A 68 -28.57 -5.45 2.32
CA PRO A 68 -29.58 -4.56 2.91
C PRO A 68 -29.00 -3.48 3.84
N ASP A 69 -27.83 -3.76 4.42
CA ASP A 69 -27.06 -2.86 5.28
C ASP A 69 -25.59 -2.98 4.89
N PRO A 70 -25.13 -2.24 3.86
CA PRO A 70 -23.80 -2.38 3.28
C PRO A 70 -22.74 -1.66 4.12
N LEU A 71 -21.61 -2.32 4.39
CA LEU A 71 -20.42 -1.68 4.98
C LEU A 71 -19.75 -0.70 4.03
N LEU A 72 -19.76 -1.02 2.74
CA LEU A 72 -19.15 -0.22 1.70
C LEU A 72 -20.01 -0.27 0.45
N ILE A 73 -20.02 0.83 -0.29
CA ILE A 73 -20.72 0.94 -1.56
C ILE A 73 -19.68 1.19 -2.64
N ASP A 74 -19.62 0.28 -3.60
CA ASP A 74 -18.80 0.39 -4.80
C ASP A 74 -19.73 0.50 -6.02
N PRO A 75 -20.03 1.72 -6.49
CA PRO A 75 -20.97 1.93 -7.58
C PRO A 75 -20.42 1.49 -8.95
N TYR A 76 -19.11 1.22 -9.05
CA TYR A 76 -18.45 0.95 -10.31
C TYR A 76 -18.11 -0.53 -10.50
N VAL A 77 -17.92 -1.31 -9.44
CA VAL A 77 -17.48 -2.70 -9.55
C VAL A 77 -18.39 -3.58 -10.41
N GLY A 78 -19.70 -3.28 -10.44
CA GLY A 78 -20.65 -3.99 -11.29
C GLY A 78 -20.29 -3.95 -12.78
N CYS A 79 -19.68 -2.86 -13.26
CA CYS A 79 -19.26 -2.77 -14.67
C CYS A 79 -18.02 -3.60 -14.97
N LEU A 80 -17.20 -3.90 -13.95
CA LEU A 80 -15.94 -4.63 -14.09
C LEU A 80 -16.17 -6.14 -14.19
N LEU A 81 -17.27 -6.63 -13.64
CA LEU A 81 -17.61 -8.04 -13.55
C LEU A 81 -18.12 -8.64 -14.88
N PRO A 82 -17.94 -9.95 -15.12
CA PRO A 82 -18.59 -10.66 -16.21
C PRO A 82 -20.10 -10.80 -15.96
N CYS A 83 -20.92 -10.82 -17.02
CA CYS A 83 -22.39 -10.87 -16.93
C CYS A 83 -22.96 -12.08 -16.15
N ASN A 84 -22.18 -13.14 -15.94
CA ASN A 84 -22.62 -14.39 -15.31
C ASN A 84 -22.04 -14.60 -13.89
N SER A 85 -21.44 -13.58 -13.29
CA SER A 85 -20.71 -13.71 -12.01
C SER A 85 -21.57 -13.54 -10.75
N VAL A 86 -22.90 -13.49 -10.92
CA VAL A 86 -23.86 -13.32 -9.81
C VAL A 86 -24.32 -14.70 -9.34
N GLU A 87 -23.48 -15.36 -8.55
CA GLU A 87 -23.86 -16.53 -7.76
C GLU A 87 -24.45 -16.12 -6.41
N ASP A 88 -25.14 -17.08 -5.77
CA ASP A 88 -26.03 -16.96 -4.62
C ASP A 88 -25.57 -15.96 -3.54
N MET A 89 -26.52 -15.15 -3.06
CA MET A 89 -26.26 -14.08 -2.09
C MET A 89 -26.18 -14.65 -0.68
N ASP A 90 -25.06 -15.27 -0.34
CA ASP A 90 -24.76 -15.61 1.05
C ASP A 90 -24.72 -14.33 1.89
N GLN A 91 -25.43 -14.34 3.02
CA GLN A 91 -25.66 -13.15 3.84
C GLN A 91 -24.51 -12.86 4.82
N GLU A 92 -23.48 -13.71 4.87
CA GLU A 92 -22.34 -13.56 5.77
C GLU A 92 -21.40 -12.44 5.35
N LEU A 93 -20.87 -11.75 6.35
CA LEU A 93 -19.93 -10.67 6.13
C LEU A 93 -18.54 -11.25 5.83
N HIS A 94 -18.08 -11.06 4.59
CA HIS A 94 -16.80 -11.57 4.16
C HIS A 94 -15.64 -10.72 4.74
N PRO A 95 -14.57 -11.34 5.32
CA PRO A 95 -13.42 -10.62 5.87
C PRO A 95 -12.80 -9.59 4.91
N TYR A 96 -12.70 -9.93 3.63
CA TYR A 96 -12.23 -9.01 2.59
C TYR A 96 -13.01 -7.68 2.53
N CYS A 97 -14.34 -7.70 2.73
CA CYS A 97 -15.15 -6.47 2.74
C CYS A 97 -14.91 -5.63 4.00
N LEU A 98 -14.73 -6.29 5.15
CA LEU A 98 -14.31 -5.63 6.40
C LEU A 98 -12.97 -4.93 6.25
N ALA A 99 -11.97 -5.62 5.70
CA ALA A 99 -10.66 -5.01 5.46
C ALA A 99 -10.72 -3.91 4.41
N THR A 100 -11.50 -4.07 3.34
CA THR A 100 -11.72 -3.01 2.34
C THR A 100 -12.24 -1.75 3.01
N ARG A 101 -13.25 -1.88 3.88
CA ARG A 101 -13.81 -0.76 4.64
C ARG A 101 -12.80 -0.14 5.60
N PHE A 102 -12.06 -0.96 6.35
CA PHE A 102 -11.01 -0.50 7.26
C PHE A 102 -9.90 0.27 6.53
N ILE A 103 -9.43 -0.25 5.40
CA ILE A 103 -8.41 0.40 4.57
C ILE A 103 -8.94 1.72 4.01
N ASP A 104 -10.18 1.76 3.52
CA ASP A 104 -10.81 2.99 3.03
C ASP A 104 -10.86 4.08 4.10
N ASP A 105 -11.29 3.73 5.32
CA ASP A 105 -11.37 4.68 6.44
C ASP A 105 -9.98 5.20 6.82
N LYS A 106 -8.97 4.32 6.90
CA LYS A 106 -7.60 4.73 7.22
C LYS A 106 -6.95 5.58 6.13
N LEU A 107 -7.21 5.28 4.86
CA LEU A 107 -6.78 6.11 3.73
C LEU A 107 -7.35 7.52 3.87
N LEU A 108 -8.67 7.65 4.08
CA LEU A 108 -9.33 8.95 4.19
C LEU A 108 -8.90 9.71 5.45
N GLU A 109 -8.86 9.06 6.62
CA GLU A 109 -8.42 9.67 7.89
C GLU A 109 -7.01 10.25 7.77
N THR A 110 -6.07 9.46 7.24
CA THR A 110 -4.67 9.88 7.09
C THR A 110 -4.56 11.05 6.13
N MET A 111 -5.21 10.97 4.97
CA MET A 111 -5.19 12.03 3.96
C MET A 111 -5.88 13.31 4.44
N GLN A 112 -6.93 13.22 5.25
CA GLN A 112 -7.57 14.40 5.85
C GLN A 112 -6.65 15.13 6.84
N SER A 113 -5.85 14.39 7.59
CA SER A 113 -4.88 14.95 8.55
C SER A 113 -3.56 15.42 7.92
N THR A 114 -3.34 15.13 6.63
CA THR A 114 -2.11 15.48 5.92
C THR A 114 -2.22 16.86 5.28
N ASP A 115 -1.33 17.77 5.67
CA ASP A 115 -1.23 19.11 5.08
C ASP A 115 -0.60 19.09 3.68
N GLY A 116 -1.02 20.03 2.83
CA GLY A 116 -0.45 20.19 1.49
C GLY A 116 -0.84 19.08 0.50
N LEU A 117 0.13 18.69 -0.34
CA LEU A 117 -0.04 17.65 -1.36
C LEU A 117 -0.07 16.26 -0.72
N LYS A 118 -1.14 15.52 -1.00
CA LYS A 118 -1.43 14.21 -0.44
C LYS A 118 -1.06 13.13 -1.44
N GLN A 119 -0.35 12.10 -0.99
CA GLN A 119 0.11 11.02 -1.84
C GLN A 119 -0.44 9.68 -1.33
N VAL A 120 -1.20 9.00 -2.17
CA VAL A 120 -1.75 7.67 -1.89
C VAL A 120 -1.15 6.72 -2.89
N VAL A 121 -0.57 5.62 -2.42
CA VAL A 121 -0.11 4.54 -3.29
C VAL A 121 -0.92 3.29 -3.00
N LEU A 122 -1.62 2.78 -4.00
CA LEU A 122 -2.42 1.57 -3.93
C LEU A 122 -1.66 0.46 -4.65
N LEU A 123 -1.42 -0.66 -3.98
CA LEU A 123 -0.90 -1.88 -4.58
C LEU A 123 -2.07 -2.85 -4.75
N THR A 124 -2.58 -2.94 -5.98
CA THR A 124 -3.88 -3.55 -6.28
C THR A 124 -3.81 -4.62 -7.36
N ASP A 125 -4.94 -5.31 -7.58
CA ASP A 125 -5.11 -6.28 -8.66
C ASP A 125 -5.59 -5.69 -9.98
N GLY A 126 -5.75 -4.37 -10.05
CA GLY A 126 -6.19 -3.65 -11.25
C GLY A 126 -7.71 -3.55 -11.41
N LEU A 127 -8.51 -4.11 -10.49
CA LEU A 127 -9.96 -3.89 -10.42
C LEU A 127 -10.36 -2.98 -9.27
N ASP A 128 -9.42 -2.24 -8.67
CA ASP A 128 -9.70 -1.28 -7.61
C ASP A 128 -10.41 -0.02 -8.15
N THR A 129 -11.47 0.38 -7.47
CA THR A 129 -12.34 1.50 -7.83
C THR A 129 -12.20 2.69 -6.89
N ARG A 130 -11.33 2.61 -5.86
CA ARG A 130 -11.05 3.70 -4.90
C ARG A 130 -10.75 5.05 -5.56
N PRO A 131 -9.98 5.14 -6.66
CA PRO A 131 -9.76 6.42 -7.33
C PRO A 131 -11.05 7.12 -7.77
N TYR A 132 -12.14 6.37 -7.99
CA TYR A 132 -13.42 6.86 -8.48
C TYR A 132 -14.47 6.97 -7.37
N ARG A 133 -14.48 6.06 -6.38
CA ARG A 133 -15.54 5.98 -5.36
C ARG A 133 -15.24 6.67 -4.04
N LEU A 134 -13.96 6.88 -3.70
CA LEU A 134 -13.60 7.56 -2.45
C LEU A 134 -13.60 9.08 -2.63
N ASN A 135 -14.12 9.79 -1.63
CA ASN A 135 -14.14 11.25 -1.59
C ASN A 135 -12.77 11.79 -1.16
N TRP A 136 -11.79 11.68 -2.05
CA TRP A 136 -10.43 12.15 -1.81
C TRP A 136 -10.39 13.65 -1.46
N PRO A 137 -9.64 14.07 -0.44
CA PRO A 137 -9.40 15.49 -0.19
C PRO A 137 -8.75 16.17 -1.39
N THR A 138 -8.89 17.49 -1.50
CA THR A 138 -8.23 18.25 -2.56
C THR A 138 -6.71 18.13 -2.50
N SER A 139 -6.08 18.18 -3.66
CA SER A 139 -4.63 18.01 -3.85
C SER A 139 -4.16 16.60 -3.49
N THR A 140 -4.92 15.58 -3.90
CA THR A 140 -4.56 14.16 -3.74
C THR A 140 -4.04 13.59 -5.05
N LEU A 141 -2.87 12.98 -5.01
CA LEU A 141 -2.33 12.13 -6.07
C LEU A 141 -2.50 10.67 -5.64
N VAL A 142 -3.19 9.88 -6.44
CA VAL A 142 -3.36 8.44 -6.25
C VAL A 142 -2.49 7.73 -7.29
N PHE A 143 -1.59 6.88 -6.85
CA PHE A 143 -0.76 6.03 -7.69
C PHE A 143 -1.24 4.59 -7.54
N ASP A 144 -1.80 4.01 -8.59
CA ASP A 144 -2.29 2.63 -8.59
C ASP A 144 -1.24 1.72 -9.25
N ILE A 145 -0.47 1.01 -8.42
CA ILE A 145 0.48 0.00 -8.83
C ILE A 145 -0.26 -1.32 -9.03
N CYS A 146 -0.51 -1.70 -10.28
CA CYS A 146 -1.29 -2.88 -10.60
C CYS A 146 -0.96 -3.47 -11.98
N PRO A 147 -1.39 -4.72 -12.27
CA PRO A 147 -1.11 -5.37 -13.54
C PRO A 147 -1.69 -4.62 -14.75
N GLU A 148 -0.81 -4.25 -15.70
CA GLU A 148 -1.15 -3.43 -16.88
C GLU A 148 -2.35 -3.98 -17.65
N LYS A 149 -2.36 -5.30 -17.88
CA LYS A 149 -3.41 -5.94 -18.68
C LYS A 149 -4.79 -5.84 -18.02
N VAL A 150 -4.85 -6.00 -16.70
CA VAL A 150 -6.11 -5.93 -15.95
C VAL A 150 -6.59 -4.49 -15.89
N PHE A 151 -5.68 -3.57 -15.58
CA PHE A 151 -5.96 -2.13 -15.54
C PHE A 151 -6.56 -1.62 -16.86
N ARG A 152 -5.96 -1.94 -18.00
CA ARG A 152 -6.48 -1.50 -19.32
C ARG A 152 -7.90 -2.01 -19.60
N GLY A 153 -8.19 -3.25 -19.24
CA GLY A 153 -9.53 -3.82 -19.38
C GLY A 153 -10.55 -3.13 -18.47
N ALA A 154 -10.17 -2.84 -17.22
CA ALA A 154 -10.99 -2.13 -16.27
C ALA A 154 -11.29 -0.69 -16.72
N LEU A 155 -10.25 0.04 -17.16
CA LEU A 155 -10.37 1.42 -17.63
C LEU A 155 -11.34 1.53 -18.81
N GLN A 156 -11.25 0.61 -19.78
CA GLN A 156 -12.16 0.59 -20.92
C GLN A 156 -13.62 0.43 -20.48
N LYS A 157 -13.89 -0.45 -19.51
CA LYS A 157 -15.24 -0.69 -18.97
C LYS A 157 -15.75 0.51 -18.17
N LEU A 158 -14.91 1.12 -17.34
CA LEU A 158 -15.24 2.28 -16.52
C LEU A 158 -15.56 3.53 -17.36
N GLN A 159 -14.87 3.70 -18.50
CA GLN A 159 -15.12 4.79 -19.43
C GLN A 159 -16.41 4.60 -20.23
N ALA A 160 -16.80 3.35 -20.51
CA ALA A 160 -18.01 3.01 -21.27
C ALA A 160 -19.28 2.92 -20.40
N TYR A 161 -19.18 3.07 -19.08
CA TYR A 161 -20.28 2.82 -18.16
C TYR A 161 -21.14 4.09 -17.93
N PRO A 162 -22.44 4.09 -18.26
CA PRO A 162 -23.32 5.22 -18.00
C PRO A 162 -23.67 5.32 -16.50
N TYR A 163 -23.27 6.40 -15.83
CA TYR A 163 -23.75 6.71 -14.46
C TYR A 163 -24.96 7.64 -14.52
N GLY A 164 -26.19 7.08 -14.56
CA GLY A 164 -27.41 7.88 -14.46
C GLY A 164 -28.71 7.17 -14.83
N THR A 165 -29.77 7.36 -14.03
CA THR A 165 -31.14 6.87 -14.26
C THR A 165 -31.99 7.83 -15.11
N THR A 166 -31.43 8.95 -15.57
CA THR A 166 -32.12 9.94 -16.42
C THR A 166 -31.43 10.06 -17.78
N VAL A 167 -32.20 10.39 -18.82
CA VAL A 167 -31.76 10.43 -20.22
C VAL A 167 -30.64 11.48 -20.46
N ASP A 168 -30.46 12.42 -19.52
CA ASP A 168 -29.44 13.47 -19.58
C ASP A 168 -28.11 13.09 -18.88
N ASP A 169 -28.08 12.00 -18.09
CA ASP A 169 -26.92 11.56 -17.30
C ASP A 169 -26.16 10.35 -17.90
N ILE A 170 -26.67 9.77 -18.99
CA ILE A 170 -26.16 8.52 -19.61
C ILE A 170 -24.73 8.68 -20.18
N ASP A 171 -24.20 9.90 -20.30
CA ASP A 171 -22.90 10.17 -20.96
C ASP A 171 -21.71 10.33 -19.99
N ALA A 172 -21.89 10.14 -18.68
CA ALA A 172 -20.81 10.28 -17.71
C ALA A 172 -20.28 8.92 -17.25
N GLY A 173 -19.18 8.47 -17.88
CA GLY A 173 -18.31 7.40 -17.36
C GLY A 173 -17.84 7.64 -15.91
N ALA A 174 -17.16 6.67 -15.31
CA ALA A 174 -16.58 6.84 -13.97
C ALA A 174 -15.62 8.05 -13.94
N LYS A 175 -15.85 9.00 -13.01
CA LYS A 175 -15.05 10.23 -12.90
C LYS A 175 -14.28 10.25 -11.58
N ILE A 176 -13.01 10.61 -11.68
CA ILE A 176 -12.17 10.89 -10.50
C ILE A 176 -12.67 12.20 -9.86
N PRO A 177 -12.79 12.28 -8.51
CA PRO A 177 -13.20 13.49 -7.81
C PRO A 177 -12.37 14.73 -8.20
N ARG A 178 -13.01 15.90 -8.27
CA ARG A 178 -12.31 17.16 -8.58
C ARG A 178 -11.24 17.44 -7.51
N GLY A 179 -10.02 17.74 -7.97
CA GLY A 179 -8.88 17.97 -7.08
C GLY A 179 -8.11 16.70 -6.69
N CYS A 180 -8.50 15.54 -7.24
CA CYS A 180 -7.74 14.29 -7.19
C CYS A 180 -7.21 13.96 -8.60
N MET A 181 -6.01 13.41 -8.68
CA MET A 181 -5.44 12.85 -9.90
C MET A 181 -5.06 11.39 -9.65
N SER A 182 -5.35 10.50 -10.60
CA SER A 182 -4.98 9.08 -10.51
C SER A 182 -4.01 8.72 -11.62
N PHE A 183 -2.96 7.98 -11.28
CA PHE A 183 -1.98 7.48 -12.22
C PHE A 183 -1.81 5.98 -12.06
N HIS A 184 -1.92 5.26 -13.17
CA HIS A 184 -1.56 3.85 -13.22
C HIS A 184 -0.07 3.65 -13.26
N VAL A 185 0.47 2.69 -12.53
CA VAL A 185 1.88 2.28 -12.54
C VAL A 185 1.93 0.76 -12.79
N PRO A 186 2.53 0.29 -13.91
CA PRO A 186 2.58 -1.15 -14.18
C PRO A 186 3.39 -1.89 -13.12
N SER A 187 2.77 -2.85 -12.44
CA SER A 187 3.41 -3.67 -11.40
C SER A 187 4.57 -4.52 -11.94
N GLU A 188 4.52 -4.85 -13.24
CA GLU A 188 5.50 -5.66 -13.96
C GLU A 188 6.68 -4.82 -14.48
N SER A 189 6.69 -3.51 -14.23
CA SER A 189 7.79 -2.64 -14.63
C SER A 189 9.06 -2.98 -13.85
N PHE A 190 10.20 -2.91 -14.53
CA PHE A 190 11.52 -3.07 -13.90
C PHE A 190 11.92 -1.87 -13.03
N ASP A 191 11.18 -0.76 -13.12
CA ASP A 191 11.55 0.51 -12.50
C ASP A 191 10.31 1.29 -12.04
N VAL A 192 9.59 0.70 -11.07
CA VAL A 192 8.41 1.30 -10.46
C VAL A 192 8.73 2.63 -9.78
N GLU A 193 9.91 2.73 -9.16
CA GLU A 193 10.39 3.91 -8.45
C GLU A 193 10.49 5.12 -9.39
N ASN A 194 11.19 5.00 -10.52
CA ASN A 194 11.29 6.11 -11.46
C ASN A 194 9.95 6.46 -12.12
N ILE A 195 9.07 5.47 -12.36
CA ILE A 195 7.73 5.76 -12.88
C ILE A 195 6.91 6.56 -11.86
N LEU A 196 6.98 6.24 -10.57
CA LEU A 196 6.31 7.02 -9.52
C LEU A 196 6.85 8.45 -9.48
N CYS A 197 8.17 8.62 -9.42
CA CYS A 197 8.81 9.93 -9.36
C CYS A 197 8.50 10.79 -10.59
N SER A 198 8.54 10.21 -11.79
CA SER A 198 8.17 10.91 -13.04
C SER A 198 6.71 11.36 -13.10
N LYS A 199 5.83 10.72 -12.31
CA LYS A 199 4.42 11.10 -12.13
C LYS A 199 4.19 12.05 -10.97
N GLY A 200 5.26 12.50 -10.30
CA GLY A 200 5.21 13.50 -9.24
C GLY A 200 5.15 12.94 -7.82
N PHE A 201 5.39 11.63 -7.63
CA PHE A 201 5.66 11.11 -6.29
C PHE A 201 6.96 11.71 -5.74
N SER A 202 7.00 12.00 -4.44
CA SER A 202 8.21 12.43 -3.75
C SER A 202 8.32 11.75 -2.39
N GLY A 203 9.49 11.13 -2.15
CA GLY A 203 9.84 10.52 -0.87
C GLY A 203 10.19 11.52 0.22
N THR A 204 10.20 12.82 -0.06
CA THR A 204 10.33 13.87 0.98
C THR A 204 9.00 14.32 1.56
N ARG A 205 7.88 13.79 1.05
CA ARG A 205 6.52 14.21 1.42
C ARG A 205 5.72 13.06 2.03
N PRO A 206 4.74 13.36 2.90
CA PRO A 206 3.90 12.33 3.50
C PRO A 206 3.18 11.52 2.42
N SER A 207 3.06 10.22 2.67
CA SER A 207 2.35 9.28 1.83
C SER A 207 1.69 8.19 2.67
N ILE A 208 0.61 7.62 2.13
CA ILE A 208 0.01 6.40 2.67
C ILE A 208 0.01 5.32 1.59
N TRP A 209 0.36 4.11 1.99
CA TRP A 209 0.51 2.96 1.11
C TRP A 209 -0.48 1.87 1.50
N ALA A 210 -1.29 1.39 0.57
CA ALA A 210 -2.27 0.34 0.81
C ALA A 210 -1.98 -0.89 -0.05
N PHE A 211 -1.72 -2.03 0.58
CA PHE A 211 -1.58 -3.33 -0.09
C PHE A 211 -2.88 -4.12 0.01
N GLN A 212 -3.62 -4.19 -1.09
CA GLN A 212 -4.82 -5.01 -1.13
C GLN A 212 -4.97 -5.66 -2.50
N GLY A 213 -4.45 -6.88 -2.56
CA GLY A 213 -4.72 -7.80 -3.64
C GLY A 213 -3.77 -7.79 -4.82
N LEU A 214 -2.75 -6.94 -4.81
CA LEU A 214 -1.62 -7.09 -5.74
C LEU A 214 -1.09 -8.54 -5.69
N PRO A 215 -0.95 -9.21 -6.85
CA PRO A 215 -0.44 -10.58 -6.92
C PRO A 215 0.92 -10.75 -6.26
N VAL A 216 1.01 -11.71 -5.33
CA VAL A 216 2.26 -12.17 -4.71
C VAL A 216 2.37 -13.68 -4.90
N VAL A 217 3.53 -14.13 -5.38
CA VAL A 217 3.78 -15.55 -5.71
C VAL A 217 4.52 -16.28 -4.59
N ASN A 218 5.26 -15.54 -3.76
CA ASN A 218 6.06 -16.05 -2.66
C ASN A 218 6.46 -14.90 -1.72
N LEU A 219 7.10 -15.25 -0.60
CA LEU A 219 7.57 -14.25 0.37
C LEU A 219 8.61 -13.29 -0.21
N GLU A 220 9.44 -13.72 -1.14
CA GLU A 220 10.44 -12.85 -1.79
C GLU A 220 9.77 -11.71 -2.56
N SER A 221 8.69 -12.01 -3.29
CA SER A 221 7.93 -10.97 -4.00
C SER A 221 7.29 -9.94 -3.07
N PHE A 222 6.93 -10.34 -1.85
CA PHE A 222 6.44 -9.40 -0.83
C PHE A 222 7.58 -8.63 -0.16
N LYS A 223 8.75 -9.26 0.04
CA LYS A 223 9.97 -8.59 0.51
C LYS A 223 10.44 -7.51 -0.46
N ASP A 224 10.32 -7.73 -1.76
CA ASP A 224 10.61 -6.70 -2.78
C ASP A 224 9.67 -5.49 -2.59
N ILE A 225 8.37 -5.73 -2.38
CA ILE A 225 7.40 -4.66 -2.09
C ILE A 225 7.81 -3.91 -0.82
N LEU A 226 8.12 -4.60 0.27
CA LEU A 226 8.58 -3.98 1.52
C LEU A 226 9.83 -3.12 1.29
N SER A 227 10.77 -3.59 0.47
CA SER A 227 11.96 -2.83 0.09
C SER A 227 11.60 -1.56 -0.66
N THR A 228 10.77 -1.65 -1.71
CA THR A 228 10.33 -0.48 -2.49
C THR A 228 9.60 0.55 -1.61
N VAL A 229 8.70 0.11 -0.74
CA VAL A 229 8.00 1.01 0.18
C VAL A 229 8.98 1.64 1.18
N SER A 230 9.94 0.88 1.71
CA SER A 230 10.95 1.42 2.65
C SER A 230 11.85 2.47 2.00
N ASN A 231 12.23 2.28 0.73
CA ASN A 231 13.09 3.23 0.02
C ASN A 231 12.33 4.54 -0.28
N LEU A 232 11.06 4.44 -0.66
CA LEU A 232 10.26 5.58 -1.15
C LEU A 232 9.51 6.34 -0.05
N ALA A 233 8.96 5.66 0.96
CA ALA A 233 8.10 6.30 1.94
C ALA A 233 8.92 7.12 2.94
N MET A 234 8.55 8.37 3.20
CA MET A 234 9.22 9.15 4.24
C MET A 234 9.01 8.56 5.64
N LYS A 235 9.88 8.93 6.58
CA LYS A 235 9.70 8.56 7.98
C LYS A 235 8.32 9.00 8.50
N GLY A 236 7.64 8.09 9.20
CA GLY A 236 6.31 8.30 9.77
C GLY A 236 5.15 8.00 8.82
N CYS A 237 5.43 7.67 7.54
CA CYS A 237 4.39 7.21 6.62
C CYS A 237 3.79 5.88 7.06
N LEU A 238 2.54 5.66 6.64
CA LEU A 238 1.81 4.44 6.93
C LEU A 238 1.80 3.48 5.73
N PHE A 239 2.01 2.21 6.02
CA PHE A 239 1.82 1.09 5.10
C PHE A 239 0.82 0.10 5.73
N LEU A 240 -0.33 -0.09 5.10
CA LEU A 240 -1.41 -0.94 5.63
C LEU A 240 -1.94 -1.87 4.54
N GLY A 241 -2.58 -2.96 4.93
CA GLY A 241 -3.10 -3.90 3.93
C GLY A 241 -3.46 -5.27 4.46
N GLU A 242 -3.76 -6.16 3.53
CA GLU A 242 -4.06 -7.56 3.79
C GLU A 242 -2.97 -8.46 3.19
N LEU A 243 -2.34 -9.28 4.02
CA LEU A 243 -1.31 -10.24 3.62
C LEU A 243 -1.86 -11.67 3.68
N PRO A 244 -1.79 -12.50 2.63
CA PRO A 244 -2.26 -13.87 2.71
C PRO A 244 -1.56 -14.69 3.81
N VAL A 245 -2.33 -15.42 4.62
CA VAL A 245 -1.80 -16.20 5.76
C VAL A 245 -0.76 -17.24 5.31
N TRP A 246 -0.96 -17.85 4.13
CA TRP A 246 -0.05 -18.86 3.58
C TRP A 246 1.39 -18.36 3.40
N LEU A 247 1.63 -17.05 3.30
CA LEU A 247 2.99 -16.51 3.25
C LEU A 247 3.73 -16.68 4.59
N ALA A 248 3.00 -16.64 5.71
CA ALA A 248 3.55 -16.92 7.02
C ALA A 248 3.78 -18.43 7.21
N GLU A 249 2.87 -19.27 6.69
CA GLU A 249 2.96 -20.73 6.80
C GLU A 249 4.25 -21.30 6.20
N MET A 250 4.75 -20.69 5.12
CA MET A 250 6.00 -21.09 4.47
C MET A 250 7.24 -20.96 5.37
N ASP A 251 7.24 -20.00 6.30
CA ASP A 251 8.37 -19.69 7.18
C ASP A 251 8.15 -20.22 8.62
N VAL A 252 6.91 -20.19 9.11
CA VAL A 252 6.54 -20.54 10.49
C VAL A 252 6.31 -22.07 10.66
N GLY A 253 6.11 -22.81 9.56
CA GLY A 253 5.91 -24.26 9.57
C GLY A 253 4.57 -24.67 10.20
N ASP A 254 4.51 -25.86 10.82
CA ASP A 254 3.28 -26.47 11.40
C ASP A 254 2.61 -25.66 12.55
N HIS A 255 3.18 -24.52 12.96
CA HIS A 255 2.61 -23.63 13.99
C HIS A 255 1.58 -22.62 13.43
N VAL A 256 0.98 -22.90 12.27
CA VAL A 256 0.01 -22.03 11.56
C VAL A 256 -1.18 -21.60 12.44
N GLY A 257 -1.57 -22.42 13.42
CA GLY A 257 -2.66 -22.09 14.36
C GLY A 257 -2.26 -21.15 15.49
N ASP A 258 -0.97 -20.81 15.65
CA ASP A 258 -0.48 -19.94 16.71
C ASP A 258 -0.38 -18.48 16.23
N LEU A 259 -1.41 -17.71 16.56
CA LEU A 259 -1.44 -16.26 16.33
C LEU A 259 -0.22 -15.53 16.92
N SER A 260 0.35 -16.03 18.02
CA SER A 260 1.55 -15.44 18.62
C SER A 260 2.77 -15.66 17.75
N ALA A 261 2.90 -16.82 17.10
CA ALA A 261 3.99 -17.12 16.18
C ALA A 261 3.88 -16.26 14.91
N ILE A 262 2.68 -16.14 14.33
CA ILE A 262 2.42 -15.27 13.17
C ILE A 262 2.74 -13.82 13.49
N LYS A 263 2.29 -13.32 14.66
CA LYS A 263 2.56 -11.95 15.09
C LYS A 263 4.06 -11.67 15.21
N LYS A 264 4.81 -12.57 15.85
CA LYS A 264 6.25 -12.44 15.99
C LYS A 264 6.95 -12.45 14.63
N TRP A 265 6.56 -13.37 13.74
CA TRP A 265 7.09 -13.43 12.37
C TRP A 265 6.82 -12.13 11.61
N LEU A 266 5.61 -11.59 11.71
CA LEU A 266 5.23 -10.32 11.08
C LEU A 266 6.08 -9.17 11.62
N ASP A 267 6.26 -9.10 12.94
CA ASP A 267 7.10 -8.10 13.60
C ASP A 267 8.55 -8.18 13.10
N ASP A 268 9.16 -9.37 13.11
CA ASP A 268 10.54 -9.58 12.67
C ASP A 268 10.73 -9.21 11.18
N LEU A 269 9.79 -9.62 10.32
CA LEU A 269 9.80 -9.31 8.89
C LEU A 269 9.74 -7.79 8.66
N PHE A 270 8.73 -7.11 9.18
CA PHE A 270 8.56 -5.67 8.94
C PHE A 270 9.68 -4.83 9.57
N MET A 271 10.16 -5.22 10.76
CA MET A 271 11.28 -4.53 11.41
C MET A 271 12.57 -4.62 10.59
N SER A 272 12.81 -5.73 9.88
CA SER A 272 13.97 -5.86 8.97
C SER A 272 13.93 -4.87 7.79
N TYR A 273 12.75 -4.35 7.45
CA TYR A 273 12.52 -3.28 6.47
C TYR A 273 12.22 -1.92 7.12
N GLY A 274 12.37 -1.79 8.44
CA GLY A 274 12.27 -0.50 9.11
C GLY A 274 10.85 -0.05 9.40
N PHE A 275 9.92 -1.00 9.46
CA PHE A 275 8.54 -0.73 9.81
C PHE A 275 8.22 -1.29 11.18
N ARG A 276 7.51 -0.49 11.98
CA ARG A 276 6.81 -0.99 13.18
C ARG A 276 5.41 -1.40 12.77
N VAL A 277 5.15 -2.70 12.73
CA VAL A 277 3.86 -3.27 12.33
C VAL A 277 2.96 -3.55 13.53
N LYS A 278 1.65 -3.47 13.30
CA LYS A 278 0.59 -3.91 14.19
C LYS A 278 -0.35 -4.80 13.37
N MET A 279 -0.48 -6.06 13.77
CA MET A 279 -1.54 -6.94 13.28
C MET A 279 -2.89 -6.47 13.83
N ILE A 280 -3.90 -6.44 12.97
CA ILE A 280 -5.27 -6.01 13.28
C ILE A 280 -6.19 -7.23 13.18
N GLU A 281 -6.98 -7.46 14.23
CA GLU A 281 -7.93 -8.57 14.25
C GLU A 281 -9.24 -8.17 13.56
N TYR A 282 -9.77 -9.03 12.67
CA TYR A 282 -11.04 -8.77 11.99
C TYR A 282 -12.20 -8.60 12.97
N ASP A 283 -12.19 -9.30 14.10
CA ASP A 283 -13.20 -9.14 15.15
C ASP A 283 -13.17 -7.76 15.78
N GLU A 284 -11.99 -7.16 15.94
CA GLU A 284 -11.84 -5.77 16.42
C GLU A 284 -12.43 -4.79 15.41
N VAL A 285 -12.12 -4.99 14.12
CA VAL A 285 -12.66 -4.16 13.03
C VAL A 285 -14.18 -4.28 12.94
N ALA A 286 -14.72 -5.50 12.99
CA ALA A 286 -16.15 -5.75 12.93
C ALA A 286 -16.90 -5.10 14.10
N ARG A 287 -16.39 -5.22 15.33
CA ARG A 287 -16.95 -4.56 16.53
C ARG A 287 -16.97 -3.04 16.42
N ASN A 288 -15.92 -2.45 15.84
CA ASN A 288 -15.81 -1.00 15.69
C ASN A 288 -16.73 -0.46 14.59
N LEU A 289 -16.94 -1.22 13.50
CA LEU A 289 -17.75 -0.79 12.36
C LEU A 289 -19.25 -1.09 12.55
N ARG A 290 -19.61 -2.13 13.29
CA ARG A 290 -21.00 -2.54 13.54
C ARG A 290 -21.23 -2.71 15.04
N GLN A 291 -21.66 -1.63 15.70
CA GLN A 291 -21.98 -1.66 17.13
C GLN A 291 -23.14 -2.63 17.49
N ASP A 292 -23.99 -3.03 16.53
CA ASP A 292 -25.28 -3.70 16.83
C ASP A 292 -25.71 -4.89 15.92
N SER A 293 -24.85 -5.46 15.05
CA SER A 293 -25.35 -6.43 14.03
C SER A 293 -25.14 -7.91 14.33
N ALA A 294 -26.18 -8.72 14.07
CA ALA A 294 -26.24 -10.18 14.24
C ALA A 294 -25.55 -11.02 13.14
N LYS A 295 -24.82 -10.41 12.21
CA LYS A 295 -24.10 -11.16 11.16
C LYS A 295 -22.78 -11.68 11.72
N ARG A 296 -22.60 -13.01 11.69
CA ARG A 296 -21.31 -13.63 11.99
C ARG A 296 -20.34 -13.29 10.86
N VAL A 297 -19.12 -12.89 11.23
CA VAL A 297 -17.99 -12.84 10.30
C VAL A 297 -17.67 -14.29 9.92
N SER A 298 -17.36 -14.56 8.65
CA SER A 298 -16.94 -15.89 8.23
C SER A 298 -15.77 -16.37 9.10
N GLU A 299 -15.85 -17.60 9.64
CA GLU A 299 -14.98 -18.12 10.69
C GLU A 299 -13.50 -18.26 10.30
N VAL A 300 -13.15 -18.14 9.00
CA VAL A 300 -11.76 -18.32 8.53
C VAL A 300 -11.30 -17.13 7.71
N SER A 301 -10.55 -16.22 8.33
CA SER A 301 -9.81 -15.19 7.60
C SER A 301 -8.58 -15.81 6.93
N THR A 302 -8.52 -15.80 5.60
CA THR A 302 -7.37 -16.28 4.81
C THR A 302 -6.25 -15.25 4.68
N SER A 303 -6.44 -14.06 5.26
CA SER A 303 -5.51 -12.93 5.20
C SER A 303 -5.26 -12.34 6.58
N ILE A 304 -4.11 -11.72 6.76
CA ILE A 304 -3.65 -10.99 7.94
C ILE A 304 -3.80 -9.51 7.62
N LEU A 305 -4.67 -8.82 8.36
CA LEU A 305 -4.80 -7.37 8.25
C LEU A 305 -3.71 -6.69 9.10
N PHE A 306 -3.02 -5.71 8.54
CA PHE A 306 -1.92 -5.02 9.23
C PHE A 306 -1.91 -3.51 8.99
N VAL A 307 -1.30 -2.78 9.93
CA VAL A 307 -0.90 -1.38 9.79
C VAL A 307 0.54 -1.25 10.26
N ALA A 308 1.39 -0.60 9.47
CA ALA A 308 2.79 -0.43 9.76
C ALA A 308 3.23 1.02 9.59
N GLU A 309 4.06 1.52 10.50
CA GLU A 309 4.63 2.86 10.46
C GLU A 309 6.11 2.79 10.07
N HIS A 310 6.50 3.59 9.08
CA HIS A 310 7.88 3.63 8.61
C HIS A 310 8.78 4.40 9.59
N LEU A 311 9.87 3.78 10.04
CA LEU A 311 10.77 4.33 11.05
C LEU A 311 12.03 4.98 10.48
N ARG A 312 12.37 4.67 9.22
CA ARG A 312 13.57 5.18 8.54
C ARG A 312 13.23 6.40 7.69
N PHE A 313 14.27 7.14 7.32
CA PHE A 313 14.17 8.15 6.28
C PHE A 313 14.14 7.45 4.92
N SER A 314 13.37 7.99 3.98
CA SER A 314 13.42 7.58 2.59
C SER A 314 14.79 7.90 1.97
N ASP A 315 15.06 7.31 0.81
CA ASP A 315 16.27 7.61 0.03
C ASP A 315 16.32 9.09 -0.37
N ASP A 316 15.18 9.68 -0.74
CA ASP A 316 15.06 11.12 -1.05
C ASP A 316 15.39 12.00 0.18
N GLN A 317 14.92 11.62 1.37
CA GLN A 317 15.23 12.35 2.60
C GLN A 317 16.71 12.24 2.95
N MET A 318 17.30 11.06 2.76
CA MET A 318 18.73 10.83 2.99
C MET A 318 19.59 11.59 1.99
N GLU A 319 19.20 11.64 0.71
CA GLU A 319 19.91 12.38 -0.33
C GLU A 319 19.85 13.89 -0.07
N THR A 320 18.67 14.40 0.28
CA THR A 320 18.49 15.81 0.68
C THR A 320 19.42 16.17 1.84
N TRP A 321 19.51 15.28 2.84
CA TRP A 321 20.42 15.47 3.98
C TRP A 321 21.90 15.47 3.57
N ARG A 322 22.31 14.57 2.67
CA ARG A 322 23.69 14.51 2.16
C ARG A 322 24.07 15.78 1.40
N THR A 323 23.20 16.25 0.50
CA THR A 323 23.45 17.46 -0.28
C THR A 323 23.59 18.68 0.61
N GLU A 324 22.74 18.82 1.64
CA GLU A 324 22.81 19.97 2.55
C GLU A 324 24.07 19.94 3.41
N PHE A 325 24.51 18.75 3.86
CA PHE A 325 25.75 18.62 4.62
C PHE A 325 26.99 18.96 3.78
N GLN A 326 27.02 18.55 2.51
CA GLN A 326 28.11 18.92 1.59
C GLN A 326 28.21 20.43 1.39
N ARG A 327 27.07 21.13 1.25
CA ARG A 327 27.06 22.60 1.15
C ARG A 327 27.65 23.28 2.37
N ILE A 328 27.33 22.79 3.57
CA ILE A 328 27.86 23.35 4.82
C ILE A 328 29.38 23.13 4.93
N GLU A 329 29.91 22.00 4.46
CA GLU A 329 31.36 21.77 4.41
C GLU A 329 32.05 22.70 3.40
N GLU A 330 31.47 22.90 2.21
CA GLU A 330 32.00 23.81 1.19
C GLU A 330 31.99 25.28 1.63
N GLU A 331 30.90 25.74 2.27
CA GLU A 331 30.80 27.11 2.82
C GLU A 331 31.76 27.32 4.01
N GLY A 332 31.96 26.30 4.85
CA GLY A 332 32.90 26.35 5.97
C GLY A 332 34.37 26.38 5.55
N ASP A 333 34.70 25.82 4.38
CA ASP A 333 36.03 25.89 3.78
C ASP A 333 36.29 27.23 3.08
N GLU A 334 35.26 27.93 2.58
CA GLU A 334 35.40 29.26 1.96
C GLU A 334 35.59 30.40 2.99
N GLU A 335 34.99 30.33 4.18
CA GLU A 335 35.22 31.30 5.26
C GLU A 335 36.60 31.16 5.93
N GLY A 336 37.31 30.04 5.70
CA GLY A 336 38.62 29.75 6.31
C GLY A 336 39.84 30.36 5.62
N PHE A 337 39.67 31.06 4.49
CA PHE A 337 40.77 31.52 3.63
C PHE A 337 40.84 33.04 3.41
N GLU A 338 40.05 33.86 4.12
CA GLU A 338 40.14 35.33 4.03
C GLU A 338 41.04 36.02 5.08
N GLU A 339 41.58 35.28 6.06
CA GLU A 339 42.63 35.82 6.94
C GLU A 339 43.74 34.81 7.16
N LEU A 340 44.87 34.97 6.44
CA LEU A 340 46.26 34.80 6.95
C LEU A 340 47.33 35.14 5.90
#